data_AF-A0A1Q7CBW5-F1
#
_entry.id   AF-A0A1Q7CBW5-F1
#
_cell.length_a   1.000
_cell.length_b   1.000
_cell.length_c   1.000
_cell.angle_alpha   90.00
_cell.angle_beta   90.00
_cell.angle_gamma   90.00
#
_symmetry.space_group_name_H-M   'P 1'
#
loop_
_entity.id
_entity.type
_entity.pdbx_description
1 polymer ?
#
loop_
_entity_poly.entity_id
_entity_poly.type
_entity_poly.pdbx_seq_one_letter_code
_entity_poly.pdbx_strand_id
1 'polypeptide(L)'
;MPTALRAIISGLLMALIPANVWPLLLLNLGVPLAAVVEVAFLALYVWWASGGGPPRRTQAARATAFRRGIPTPTQWSWGLIAALFFAISIHASIVLLFRIVPYPMATFRQGYDFSFIPSLPLKWIAVVVSATSAGICEETGFRGYMQRPLELRHGAPVAVLISSLFFTAVHLTKGWAMAGMVPIVFGAGVLLGLLAWSSGSLIFGMIGHVMMDIGLFAYWWTGVAGNFTAKPISETGVDQPFLIACAVLATSLLIVLLSILKLRRKTPSTARS
;
A
#
# COMPACT_ATOMS: atom_id res chain seq x y z
N MET A 1 -11.68 1.69 -26.98
CA MET A 1 -11.40 0.76 -25.86
C MET A 1 -12.44 0.97 -24.75
N PRO A 2 -13.03 -0.10 -24.18
CA PRO A 2 -13.98 0.02 -23.07
C PRO A 2 -13.40 0.75 -21.86
N THR A 3 -14.22 1.53 -21.15
CA THR A 3 -13.78 2.34 -19.99
C THR A 3 -13.11 1.51 -18.90
N ALA A 4 -13.62 0.30 -18.64
CA ALA A 4 -13.03 -0.61 -17.64
C ALA A 4 -11.63 -1.08 -18.04
N LEU A 5 -11.45 -1.53 -19.29
CA LEU A 5 -10.15 -1.96 -19.80
C LEU A 5 -9.13 -0.80 -19.79
N ARG A 6 -9.58 0.42 -20.13
CA ARG A 6 -8.73 1.62 -20.03
C ARG A 6 -8.28 1.87 -18.60
N ALA A 7 -9.20 1.80 -17.63
CA ALA A 7 -8.88 2.03 -16.23
C ALA A 7 -7.87 1.00 -15.71
N ILE A 8 -8.06 -0.28 -16.05
CA ILE A 8 -7.14 -1.36 -15.66
C ILE A 8 -5.75 -1.12 -16.25
N ILE A 9 -5.65 -0.88 -17.56
CA ILE A 9 -4.37 -0.63 -18.22
C ILE A 9 -3.69 0.61 -17.65
N SER A 10 -4.41 1.73 -17.54
CA SER A 10 -3.85 2.97 -16.99
C SER A 10 -3.38 2.77 -15.55
N GLY A 11 -4.14 2.07 -14.72
CA GLY A 11 -3.74 1.80 -13.34
C GLY A 11 -2.50 0.92 -13.22
N LEU A 12 -2.41 -0.14 -14.03
CA LEU A 12 -1.23 -1.00 -14.07
C LEU A 12 0.02 -0.24 -14.53
N LEU A 13 -0.09 0.58 -15.57
CA LEU A 13 1.03 1.38 -16.06
C LEU A 13 1.48 2.41 -15.01
N MET A 14 0.52 3.09 -14.36
CA MET A 14 0.80 4.10 -13.35
C MET A 14 1.31 3.50 -12.02
N ALA A 15 0.99 2.26 -11.71
CA ALA A 15 1.59 1.57 -10.55
C ALA A 15 2.98 1.05 -10.89
N LEU A 16 3.08 0.21 -11.93
CA LEU A 16 4.24 -0.65 -12.13
C LEU A 16 5.42 0.08 -12.77
N ILE A 17 5.21 0.98 -13.72
CA ILE A 17 6.34 1.67 -14.36
C ILE A 17 7.07 2.57 -13.33
N PRO A 18 6.38 3.46 -12.60
CA PRO A 18 7.03 4.31 -11.60
C PRO A 18 7.66 3.52 -10.44
N ALA A 19 6.99 2.47 -9.94
CA ALA A 19 7.51 1.66 -8.82
C ALA A 19 8.83 0.92 -9.16
N ASN A 20 9.13 0.72 -10.45
CA ASN A 20 10.38 0.09 -10.88
C ASN A 20 11.54 1.08 -11.11
N VAL A 21 11.31 2.40 -10.95
CA VAL A 21 12.40 3.39 -11.03
C VAL A 21 13.35 3.22 -9.85
N TRP A 22 12.82 3.12 -8.62
CA TRP A 22 13.64 2.98 -7.42
C TRP A 22 14.61 1.76 -7.45
N PRO A 23 14.18 0.52 -7.74
CA PRO A 23 15.09 -0.62 -7.84
C PRO A 23 16.22 -0.40 -8.85
N LEU A 24 15.94 0.22 -10.00
CA LEU A 24 16.95 0.53 -11.01
C LEU A 24 17.96 1.56 -10.49
N LEU A 25 17.49 2.62 -9.82
CA LEU A 25 18.38 3.61 -9.21
C LEU A 25 19.24 2.98 -8.11
N LEU A 26 18.65 2.18 -7.23
CA LEU A 26 19.34 1.54 -6.11
C LEU A 26 20.45 0.57 -6.56
N LEU A 27 20.24 -0.16 -7.66
CA LEU A 27 21.22 -1.12 -8.20
C LEU A 27 22.35 -0.46 -8.99
N ASN A 28 22.13 0.73 -9.55
CA ASN A 28 23.10 1.40 -10.43
C ASN A 28 23.77 2.62 -9.79
N LEU A 29 23.22 3.15 -8.70
CA LEU A 29 23.72 4.32 -7.97
C LEU A 29 23.94 3.96 -6.50
N GLY A 30 24.87 4.64 -5.84
CA GLY A 30 24.98 4.54 -4.37
C GLY A 30 23.71 5.06 -3.68
N VAL A 31 23.32 4.44 -2.56
CA VAL A 31 22.07 4.74 -1.82
C VAL A 31 21.77 6.24 -1.65
N PRO A 32 22.74 7.11 -1.26
CA PRO A 32 22.45 8.54 -1.08
C PRO A 32 21.98 9.22 -2.38
N LEU A 33 22.67 8.97 -3.50
CA LEU A 33 22.31 9.57 -4.78
C LEU A 33 21.02 8.96 -5.34
N ALA A 34 20.86 7.64 -5.24
CA ALA A 34 19.63 6.95 -5.64
C ALA A 34 18.41 7.54 -4.92
N ALA A 35 18.52 7.76 -3.61
CA ALA A 35 17.42 8.29 -2.80
C ALA A 35 17.03 9.72 -3.21
N VAL A 36 18.01 10.59 -3.45
CA VAL A 36 17.74 11.97 -3.90
C VAL A 36 17.05 11.97 -5.27
N VAL A 37 17.53 11.15 -6.21
CA VAL A 37 16.95 11.05 -7.55
C VAL A 37 15.52 10.49 -7.47
N GLU A 38 15.28 9.48 -6.65
CA GLU A 38 13.95 8.89 -6.47
C GLU A 38 12.97 9.90 -5.85
N VAL A 39 13.37 10.66 -4.83
CA VAL A 39 12.51 11.70 -4.24
C VAL A 39 12.14 12.76 -5.29
N ALA A 40 13.10 13.21 -6.10
CA ALA A 40 12.84 14.14 -7.19
C ALA A 40 11.89 13.56 -8.24
N PHE A 41 12.10 12.29 -8.62
CA PHE A 41 11.22 11.56 -9.53
C PHE A 41 9.80 11.46 -8.99
N LEU A 42 9.62 11.01 -7.74
CA LEU A 42 8.31 10.86 -7.10
C LEU A 42 7.57 12.19 -6.98
N ALA A 43 8.28 13.28 -6.66
CA ALA A 43 7.69 14.62 -6.62
C ALA A 43 7.15 15.05 -8.01
N LEU A 44 7.95 14.84 -9.06
CA LEU A 44 7.53 15.13 -10.45
C LEU A 44 6.37 14.22 -10.89
N TYR A 45 6.45 12.93 -10.54
CA TYR A 45 5.44 11.92 -10.83
C TYR A 45 4.10 12.29 -10.19
N VAL A 46 4.07 12.60 -8.89
CA VAL A 46 2.86 13.01 -8.16
C VAL A 46 2.31 14.33 -8.72
N TRP A 47 3.17 15.31 -9.00
CA TRP A 47 2.75 16.56 -9.63
C TRP A 47 2.08 16.32 -10.98
N TRP A 48 2.67 15.49 -11.83
CA TRP A 48 2.11 15.16 -13.14
C TRP A 48 0.82 14.35 -13.02
N ALA A 49 0.83 13.30 -12.19
CA ALA A 49 -0.29 12.38 -11.98
C ALA A 49 -1.50 13.11 -11.37
N SER A 50 -1.29 14.16 -10.59
CA SER A 50 -2.33 15.04 -10.06
C SER A 50 -2.79 16.14 -11.04
N GLY A 51 -2.36 16.08 -12.31
CA GLY A 51 -2.82 16.98 -13.37
C GLY A 51 -1.91 18.19 -13.59
N GLY A 52 -0.72 18.24 -13.01
CA GLY A 52 0.33 19.21 -13.36
C GLY A 52 0.95 18.91 -14.73
N GLY A 53 1.46 19.93 -15.39
CA GLY A 53 2.24 19.78 -16.63
C GLY A 53 1.48 19.28 -17.87
N PRO A 54 2.17 19.06 -19.00
CA PRO A 54 1.58 18.61 -20.25
C PRO A 54 1.18 17.11 -20.23
N PRO A 55 0.31 16.66 -21.15
CA PRO A 55 -0.45 17.49 -22.08
C PRO A 55 -1.67 18.11 -21.38
N ARG A 56 -1.96 19.40 -21.66
CA ARG A 56 -3.06 20.17 -21.04
C ARG A 56 -4.42 19.48 -21.19
N ARG A 57 -4.66 18.85 -22.34
CA ARG A 57 -5.92 18.14 -22.66
C ARG A 57 -6.31 17.02 -21.67
N THR A 58 -5.36 16.47 -20.90
CA THR A 58 -5.65 15.40 -19.93
C THR A 58 -5.52 15.84 -18.47
N GLN A 59 -5.22 17.12 -18.18
CA GLN A 59 -4.99 17.59 -16.81
C GLN A 59 -6.20 17.34 -15.90
N ALA A 60 -7.41 17.69 -16.36
CA ALA A 60 -8.63 17.48 -15.59
C ALA A 60 -8.91 15.98 -15.32
N ALA A 61 -8.66 15.13 -16.31
CA ALA A 61 -8.83 13.69 -16.18
C ALA A 61 -7.81 13.10 -15.18
N ARG A 62 -6.54 13.52 -15.25
CA ARG A 62 -5.49 13.13 -14.30
C ARG A 62 -5.79 13.58 -12.88
N ALA A 63 -6.20 14.85 -12.70
CA ALA A 63 -6.61 15.38 -11.41
C ALA A 63 -7.81 14.63 -10.80
N THR A 64 -8.78 14.26 -11.65
CA THR A 64 -9.96 13.47 -11.23
C THR A 64 -9.54 12.06 -10.83
N ALA A 65 -8.69 11.40 -11.62
CA ALA A 65 -8.19 10.06 -11.33
C ALA A 65 -7.36 10.04 -10.03
N PHE A 66 -6.48 11.03 -9.82
CA PHE A 66 -5.62 11.12 -8.64
C PHE A 66 -6.35 11.41 -7.33
N ARG A 67 -7.63 11.84 -7.37
CA ARG A 67 -8.41 12.18 -6.16
C ARG A 67 -7.78 13.33 -5.35
N ARG A 68 -7.77 14.55 -5.90
CA ARG A 68 -7.27 15.76 -5.23
C ARG A 68 -8.17 16.32 -4.11
N GLY A 69 -8.93 15.48 -3.41
CA GLY A 69 -9.71 15.94 -2.26
C GLY A 69 -8.77 16.58 -1.22
N ILE A 70 -9.03 17.84 -0.87
CA ILE A 70 -8.32 18.54 0.20
C ILE A 70 -9.00 18.15 1.51
N PRO A 71 -8.36 17.34 2.38
CA PRO A 71 -9.04 16.85 3.58
C PRO A 71 -9.23 17.97 4.60
N THR A 72 -10.41 18.03 5.19
CA THR A 72 -10.69 18.87 6.37
C THR A 72 -9.84 18.42 7.58
N PRO A 73 -9.63 19.25 8.61
CA PRO A 73 -8.90 18.85 9.81
C PRO A 73 -9.44 17.56 10.46
N THR A 74 -10.77 17.38 10.48
CA THR A 74 -11.33 16.12 11.01
C THR A 74 -11.08 14.93 10.09
N GLN A 75 -11.08 15.11 8.76
CA GLN A 75 -10.69 14.05 7.84
C GLN A 75 -9.21 13.70 8.00
N TRP A 76 -8.34 14.67 8.28
CA TRP A 76 -6.95 14.40 8.67
C TRP A 76 -6.86 13.52 9.90
N SER A 77 -7.59 13.83 10.98
CA SER A 77 -7.58 13.00 12.19
C SER A 77 -8.01 11.56 11.91
N TRP A 78 -9.18 11.35 11.30
CA TRP A 78 -9.67 9.99 11.03
C TRP A 78 -8.86 9.28 9.95
N GLY A 79 -8.31 10.01 8.98
CA GLY A 79 -7.48 9.47 7.91
C GLY A 79 -6.13 8.97 8.43
N LEU A 80 -5.49 9.70 9.35
CA LEU A 80 -4.25 9.26 9.99
C LEU A 80 -4.49 8.06 10.92
N ILE A 81 -5.59 8.06 11.68
CA ILE A 81 -5.98 6.89 12.48
C ILE A 81 -6.21 5.68 11.57
N ALA A 82 -6.94 5.85 10.46
CA ALA A 82 -7.16 4.77 9.50
C ALA A 82 -5.84 4.25 8.90
N ALA A 83 -4.93 5.15 8.50
CA ALA A 83 -3.63 4.80 7.93
C ALA A 83 -2.75 4.00 8.92
N LEU A 84 -2.66 4.45 10.18
CA LEU A 84 -1.90 3.76 11.22
C LEU A 84 -2.49 2.37 11.51
N PHE A 85 -3.80 2.29 11.76
CA PHE A 85 -4.43 1.03 12.13
C PHE A 85 -4.58 0.06 10.95
N PHE A 86 -4.58 0.56 9.70
CA PHE A 86 -4.37 -0.25 8.51
C PHE A 86 -3.03 -0.98 8.58
N ALA A 87 -1.92 -0.25 8.78
CA ALA A 87 -0.58 -0.86 8.84
C ALA A 87 -0.46 -1.88 9.98
N ILE A 88 -1.01 -1.55 11.15
CA ILE A 88 -1.05 -2.47 12.31
C ILE A 88 -1.83 -3.74 11.97
N SER A 89 -3.00 -3.62 11.33
CA SER A 89 -3.83 -4.76 10.95
C SER A 89 -3.07 -5.72 10.03
N ILE A 90 -2.37 -5.18 9.03
CA ILE A 90 -1.58 -6.01 8.10
C ILE A 90 -0.43 -6.70 8.83
N HIS A 91 0.36 -5.99 9.65
CA HIS A 91 1.44 -6.64 10.40
C HIS A 91 0.93 -7.71 11.39
N ALA A 92 -0.15 -7.43 12.11
CA ALA A 92 -0.76 -8.40 13.02
C ALA A 92 -1.26 -9.65 12.28
N SER A 93 -1.83 -9.48 11.09
CA SER A 93 -2.27 -10.61 10.26
C SER A 93 -1.12 -11.49 9.79
N ILE A 94 0.05 -10.91 9.44
CA ILE A 94 1.24 -11.66 9.04
C ILE A 94 1.86 -12.38 10.25
N VAL A 95 1.92 -11.71 11.41
CA VAL A 95 2.34 -12.36 12.66
C VAL A 95 1.45 -13.57 12.94
N LEU A 96 0.13 -13.44 12.87
CA LEU A 96 -0.81 -14.54 13.09
C LEU A 96 -0.67 -15.65 12.05
N LEU A 97 -0.49 -15.32 10.78
CA LEU A 97 -0.21 -16.30 9.74
C LEU A 97 0.99 -17.17 10.15
N PHE A 98 2.09 -16.55 10.61
CA PHE A 98 3.28 -17.29 11.02
C PHE A 98 3.25 -17.87 12.43
N ARG A 99 2.17 -17.62 13.19
CA ARG A 99 1.79 -18.43 14.35
C ARG A 99 0.95 -19.63 13.96
N ILE A 100 0.41 -19.71 12.74
CA ILE A 100 -0.37 -20.85 12.23
C ILE A 100 0.49 -21.77 11.38
N VAL A 101 1.34 -21.20 10.52
CA VAL A 101 2.28 -21.94 9.66
C VAL A 101 3.72 -21.53 9.92
N PRO A 102 4.72 -22.41 9.70
CA PRO A 102 6.13 -22.01 9.82
C PRO A 102 6.49 -20.85 8.89
N TYR A 103 7.31 -19.91 9.36
CA TYR A 103 7.79 -18.78 8.57
C TYR A 103 8.87 -19.21 7.55
N PRO A 104 8.61 -19.17 6.23
CA PRO A 104 9.58 -19.57 5.22
C PRO A 104 10.52 -18.42 4.90
N MET A 105 11.46 -18.13 5.81
CA MET A 105 12.34 -16.96 5.76
C MET A 105 13.07 -16.79 4.42
N ALA A 106 13.63 -17.86 3.86
CA ALA A 106 14.37 -17.80 2.59
C ALA A 106 13.47 -17.30 1.44
N THR A 107 12.24 -17.82 1.37
CA THR A 107 11.24 -17.41 0.38
C THR A 107 10.80 -15.96 0.57
N PHE A 108 10.68 -15.49 1.81
CA PHE A 108 10.31 -14.10 2.11
C PHE A 108 11.38 -13.08 1.76
N ARG A 109 12.65 -13.48 1.77
CA ARG A 109 13.78 -12.60 1.47
C ARG A 109 14.25 -12.66 0.01
N GLN A 110 13.67 -13.55 -0.79
CA GLN A 110 14.02 -13.70 -2.19
C GLN A 110 13.74 -12.40 -2.95
N GLY A 111 14.79 -11.81 -3.54
CA GLY A 111 14.70 -10.55 -4.30
C GLY A 111 14.81 -9.27 -3.47
N TYR A 112 15.11 -9.37 -2.17
CA TYR A 112 15.23 -8.23 -1.25
C TYR A 112 16.61 -8.20 -0.55
N ASP A 113 17.66 -8.63 -1.23
CA ASP A 113 19.01 -8.65 -0.67
C ASP A 113 19.60 -7.24 -0.58
N PHE A 114 19.87 -6.78 0.65
CA PHE A 114 20.53 -5.50 0.95
C PHE A 114 21.99 -5.69 1.41
N SER A 115 22.60 -6.85 1.17
CA SER A 115 23.99 -7.16 1.56
C SER A 115 25.01 -6.19 0.97
N PHE A 116 24.75 -5.68 -0.24
CA PHE A 116 25.62 -4.71 -0.95
C PHE A 116 25.60 -3.29 -0.34
N ILE A 117 24.64 -2.98 0.55
CA ILE A 117 24.54 -1.67 1.19
C ILE A 117 25.47 -1.64 2.42
N PRO A 118 26.49 -0.76 2.45
CA PRO A 118 27.66 -0.93 3.32
C PRO A 118 27.43 -0.59 4.80
N SER A 119 26.30 0.04 5.16
CA SER A 119 26.03 0.43 6.55
C SER A 119 24.56 0.35 6.92
N LEU A 120 24.28 0.13 8.20
CA LEU A 120 22.92 0.04 8.73
C LEU A 120 22.10 1.33 8.48
N PRO A 121 22.64 2.56 8.67
CA PRO A 121 21.91 3.78 8.32
C PRO A 121 21.49 3.84 6.85
N LEU A 122 22.37 3.43 5.92
CA LEU A 122 22.04 3.39 4.50
C LEU A 122 20.98 2.32 4.18
N LYS A 123 21.00 1.17 4.87
CA LYS A 123 19.94 0.15 4.74
C LYS A 123 18.58 0.71 5.16
N TRP A 124 18.53 1.49 6.24
CA TRP A 124 17.28 2.16 6.67
C TRP A 124 16.81 3.22 5.67
N ILE A 125 17.71 3.99 5.05
CA ILE A 125 17.34 4.89 3.96
C ILE A 125 16.73 4.08 2.80
N ALA A 126 17.36 2.98 2.40
CA ALA A 126 16.83 2.13 1.33
C ALA A 126 15.46 1.54 1.68
N VAL A 127 15.23 1.10 2.93
CA VAL A 127 13.92 0.65 3.42
C VAL A 127 12.86 1.75 3.25
N VAL A 128 13.14 2.96 3.77
CA VAL A 128 12.16 4.07 3.76
C VAL A 128 11.85 4.51 2.33
N VAL A 129 12.85 4.61 1.46
CA VAL A 129 12.64 4.99 0.06
C VAL A 129 11.92 3.90 -0.71
N SER A 130 12.23 2.62 -0.47
CA SER A 130 11.48 1.49 -1.08
C SER A 130 10.00 1.54 -0.71
N ALA A 131 9.70 1.71 0.58
CA ALA A 131 8.33 1.84 1.08
C ALA A 131 7.62 3.08 0.53
N THR A 132 8.32 4.22 0.46
CA THR A 132 7.78 5.47 -0.07
C THR A 132 7.45 5.37 -1.56
N SER A 133 8.37 4.79 -2.35
CA SER A 133 8.18 4.59 -3.78
C SER A 133 7.00 3.67 -4.06
N ALA A 134 6.96 2.49 -3.43
CA ALA A 134 5.86 1.54 -3.56
C ALA A 134 4.52 2.17 -3.14
N GLY A 135 4.44 2.73 -1.92
CA GLY A 135 3.21 3.33 -1.40
C GLY A 135 2.67 4.48 -2.25
N ILE A 136 3.52 5.33 -2.84
CA ILE A 136 3.06 6.41 -3.72
C ILE A 136 2.64 5.88 -5.09
N CYS A 137 3.47 5.04 -5.71
CA CYS A 137 3.24 4.56 -7.07
C CYS A 137 2.00 3.65 -7.14
N GLU A 138 1.91 2.69 -6.23
CA GLU A 138 0.82 1.72 -6.22
C GLU A 138 -0.52 2.36 -5.85
N GLU A 139 -0.57 3.25 -4.84
CA GLU A 139 -1.82 3.95 -4.53
C GLU A 139 -2.28 4.86 -5.67
N THR A 140 -1.34 5.52 -6.36
CA THR A 140 -1.65 6.32 -7.55
C THR A 140 -2.24 5.45 -8.66
N GLY A 141 -1.62 4.30 -8.96
CA GLY A 141 -2.08 3.41 -10.01
C GLY A 141 -3.40 2.69 -9.68
N PHE A 142 -3.46 1.97 -8.55
CA PHE A 142 -4.61 1.16 -8.17
C PHE A 142 -5.79 2.02 -7.68
N ARG A 143 -5.59 2.91 -6.72
CA ARG A 143 -6.72 3.64 -6.08
C ARG A 143 -7.10 4.89 -6.88
N GLY A 144 -6.11 5.46 -7.57
CA GLY A 144 -6.31 6.57 -8.49
C GLY A 144 -6.77 6.08 -9.87
N TYR A 145 -5.81 5.71 -10.72
CA TYR A 145 -6.03 5.52 -12.15
C TYR A 145 -6.84 4.27 -12.53
N MET A 146 -6.93 3.25 -11.67
CA MET A 146 -7.81 2.09 -11.86
C MET A 146 -9.17 2.25 -11.17
N GLN A 147 -9.16 2.38 -9.84
CA GLN A 147 -10.39 2.37 -9.04
C GLN A 147 -11.26 3.58 -9.34
N ARG A 148 -10.72 4.81 -9.45
CA ARG A 148 -11.57 6.01 -9.58
C ARG A 148 -12.39 6.04 -10.87
N PRO A 149 -11.85 5.75 -12.06
CA PRO A 149 -12.66 5.65 -13.26
C PRO A 149 -13.71 4.52 -13.22
N LEU A 150 -13.38 3.38 -12.61
CA LEU A 150 -14.34 2.29 -12.41
C LEU A 150 -15.44 2.70 -11.44
N GLU A 151 -15.12 3.42 -10.37
CA GLU A 151 -16.06 3.90 -9.37
C GLU A 151 -17.09 4.84 -9.99
N LEU A 152 -16.63 5.76 -10.85
CA LEU A 152 -17.49 6.70 -11.58
C LEU A 152 -18.46 6.00 -12.56
N ARG A 153 -18.13 4.80 -13.03
CA ARG A 153 -18.95 4.08 -14.03
C ARG A 153 -19.79 2.94 -13.46
N HIS A 154 -19.27 2.24 -12.45
CA HIS A 154 -19.81 0.98 -11.95
C HIS A 154 -20.10 1.00 -10.44
N GLY A 155 -19.83 2.13 -9.77
CA GLY A 155 -19.97 2.27 -8.32
C GLY A 155 -18.76 1.74 -7.54
N ALA A 156 -18.65 2.18 -6.29
CA ALA A 156 -17.50 1.90 -5.45
C ALA A 156 -17.28 0.42 -5.11
N PRO A 157 -18.30 -0.40 -4.80
CA PRO A 157 -18.07 -1.81 -4.46
C PRO A 157 -17.38 -2.59 -5.59
N VAL A 158 -17.86 -2.42 -6.83
CA VAL A 158 -17.27 -3.07 -8.02
C VAL A 158 -15.86 -2.56 -8.27
N ALA A 159 -15.64 -1.24 -8.15
CA ALA A 159 -14.33 -0.65 -8.37
C ALA A 159 -13.27 -1.11 -7.35
N VAL A 160 -13.63 -1.15 -6.07
CA VAL A 160 -12.76 -1.63 -4.99
C VAL A 160 -12.44 -3.11 -5.18
N LEU A 161 -13.43 -3.94 -5.53
CA LEU A 161 -13.22 -5.35 -5.80
C LEU A 161 -12.23 -5.57 -6.96
N ILE A 162 -12.48 -4.95 -8.12
CA ILE A 162 -11.62 -5.10 -9.30
C ILE A 162 -10.20 -4.61 -8.99
N SER A 163 -10.07 -3.43 -8.39
CA SER A 163 -8.75 -2.89 -8.05
C SER A 163 -7.99 -3.79 -7.06
N SER A 164 -8.69 -4.38 -6.08
CA SER A 164 -8.08 -5.29 -5.11
C SER A 164 -7.65 -6.60 -5.75
N LEU A 165 -8.44 -7.15 -6.68
CA LEU A 165 -8.08 -8.35 -7.42
C LEU A 165 -6.82 -8.14 -8.25
N PHE A 166 -6.70 -7.02 -8.98
CA PHE A 166 -5.49 -6.72 -9.75
C PHE A 166 -4.29 -6.43 -8.85
N PHE A 167 -4.49 -5.72 -7.73
CA PHE A 167 -3.46 -5.53 -6.72
C PHE A 167 -2.94 -6.87 -6.19
N THR A 168 -3.82 -7.80 -5.83
CA THR A 168 -3.40 -9.14 -5.41
C THR A 168 -2.70 -9.90 -6.53
N ALA A 169 -3.24 -9.86 -7.76
CA ALA A 169 -2.69 -10.60 -8.89
C ALA A 169 -1.24 -10.22 -9.22
N VAL A 170 -0.89 -8.92 -9.18
CA VAL A 170 0.51 -8.50 -9.44
C VAL A 170 1.47 -9.01 -8.35
N HIS A 171 0.98 -9.18 -7.13
CA HIS A 171 1.78 -9.67 -6.01
C HIS A 171 1.95 -11.20 -6.02
N LEU A 172 1.09 -11.96 -6.71
CA LEU A 172 1.25 -13.41 -6.85
C LEU A 172 2.54 -13.81 -7.59
N THR A 173 3.23 -12.86 -8.22
CA THR A 173 4.54 -13.05 -8.85
C THR A 173 5.71 -13.10 -7.86
N LYS A 174 5.47 -12.75 -6.58
CA LYS A 174 6.52 -12.67 -5.55
C LYS A 174 6.67 -14.01 -4.84
N GLY A 175 7.90 -14.38 -4.49
CA GLY A 175 8.19 -15.63 -3.76
C GLY A 175 7.39 -15.74 -2.45
N TRP A 176 7.20 -14.63 -1.75
CA TRP A 176 6.46 -14.57 -0.49
C TRP A 176 4.93 -14.74 -0.63
N ALA A 177 4.37 -14.73 -1.84
CA ALA A 177 2.92 -14.76 -2.08
C ALA A 177 2.31 -16.18 -1.98
N MET A 178 2.59 -16.86 -0.87
CA MET A 178 1.98 -18.16 -0.53
C MET A 178 0.47 -18.04 -0.26
N ALA A 179 -0.24 -19.17 -0.27
CA ALA A 179 -1.71 -19.21 -0.13
C ALA A 179 -2.24 -18.42 1.09
N GLY A 180 -1.55 -18.48 2.23
CA GLY A 180 -1.93 -17.73 3.45
C GLY A 180 -1.75 -16.21 3.34
N MET A 181 -0.88 -15.73 2.44
CA MET A 181 -0.70 -14.29 2.19
C MET A 181 -1.78 -13.70 1.27
N VAL A 182 -2.39 -14.51 0.40
CA VAL A 182 -3.43 -14.06 -0.54
C VAL A 182 -4.57 -13.27 0.14
N PRO A 183 -5.22 -13.78 1.22
CA PRO A 183 -6.26 -13.02 1.90
C PRO A 183 -5.73 -11.74 2.57
N ILE A 184 -4.47 -11.71 3.01
CA ILE A 184 -3.84 -10.53 3.61
C ILE A 184 -3.63 -9.44 2.55
N VAL A 185 -3.04 -9.80 1.40
CA VAL A 185 -2.80 -8.88 0.28
C VAL A 185 -4.11 -8.37 -0.30
N PHE A 186 -5.10 -9.26 -0.49
CA PHE A 186 -6.44 -8.87 -0.95
C PHE A 186 -7.15 -7.97 0.07
N GLY A 187 -7.08 -8.30 1.36
CA GLY A 187 -7.61 -7.47 2.44
C GLY A 187 -6.97 -6.09 2.49
N ALA A 188 -5.64 -6.01 2.30
CA ALA A 188 -4.94 -4.73 2.15
C ALA A 188 -5.46 -3.95 0.94
N GLY A 189 -5.60 -4.65 -0.19
CA GLY A 189 -6.36 -4.26 -1.38
C GLY A 189 -7.61 -3.45 -1.06
N VAL A 190 -8.53 -4.12 -0.37
CA VAL A 190 -9.86 -3.65 -0.02
C VAL A 190 -9.81 -2.49 0.96
N LEU A 191 -9.01 -2.57 2.03
CA LEU A 191 -8.94 -1.51 3.05
C LEU A 191 -8.42 -0.19 2.47
N LEU A 192 -7.36 -0.23 1.67
CA LEU A 192 -6.83 0.94 0.96
C LEU A 192 -7.86 1.49 -0.05
N GLY A 193 -8.55 0.61 -0.77
CA GLY A 193 -9.61 1.00 -1.70
C GLY A 193 -10.79 1.69 -1.03
N LEU A 194 -11.24 1.17 0.12
CA LEU A 194 -12.28 1.77 0.95
C LEU A 194 -11.84 3.11 1.55
N LEU A 195 -10.56 3.23 1.95
CA LEU A 195 -9.99 4.46 2.49
C LEU A 195 -9.92 5.57 1.43
N ALA A 196 -9.46 5.25 0.22
CA ALA A 196 -9.42 6.19 -0.91
C ALA A 196 -10.83 6.61 -1.38
N TRP A 197 -11.79 5.69 -1.35
CA TRP A 197 -13.18 5.99 -1.64
C TRP A 197 -13.82 6.89 -0.59
N SER A 198 -13.66 6.55 0.70
CA SER A 198 -14.34 7.24 1.80
C SER A 198 -13.78 8.64 2.06
N SER A 199 -12.48 8.83 1.85
CA SER A 199 -11.81 10.12 2.04
C SER A 199 -11.84 11.02 0.79
N GLY A 200 -12.05 10.44 -0.40
CA GLY A 200 -11.90 11.17 -1.66
C GLY A 200 -10.46 11.65 -1.91
N SER A 201 -9.47 11.06 -1.24
CA SER A 201 -8.05 11.44 -1.34
C SER A 201 -7.15 10.20 -1.26
N LEU A 202 -6.01 10.23 -1.97
CA LEU A 202 -5.01 9.16 -1.90
C LEU A 202 -4.06 9.29 -0.71
N ILE A 203 -3.96 10.48 -0.09
CA ILE A 203 -2.89 10.77 0.87
C ILE A 203 -2.90 9.82 2.08
N PHE A 204 -4.07 9.45 2.58
CA PHE A 204 -4.19 8.52 3.71
C PHE A 204 -3.82 7.09 3.33
N GLY A 205 -4.18 6.66 2.11
CA GLY A 205 -3.75 5.37 1.56
C GLY A 205 -2.25 5.32 1.40
N MET A 206 -1.65 6.38 0.82
CA MET A 206 -0.20 6.51 0.67
C MET A 206 0.51 6.43 2.02
N ILE A 207 0.07 7.21 3.03
CA ILE A 207 0.67 7.16 4.38
C ILE A 207 0.57 5.76 4.98
N GLY A 208 -0.62 5.13 4.93
CA GLY A 208 -0.82 3.80 5.49
C GLY A 208 0.00 2.72 4.79
N HIS A 209 0.09 2.78 3.46
CA HIS A 209 0.87 1.88 2.65
C HIS A 209 2.37 2.04 2.94
N VAL A 210 2.89 3.27 2.98
CA VAL A 210 4.29 3.54 3.35
C VAL A 210 4.60 3.02 4.76
N MET A 211 3.72 3.25 5.73
CA MET A 211 3.92 2.76 7.10
C MET A 211 3.97 1.24 7.18
N MET A 212 3.05 0.55 6.49
CA MET A 212 3.04 -0.90 6.36
C MET A 212 4.35 -1.39 5.71
N ASP A 213 4.74 -0.78 4.59
CA ASP A 213 5.89 -1.21 3.82
C ASP A 213 7.21 -0.97 4.55
N ILE A 214 7.33 0.07 5.37
CA ILE A 214 8.51 0.23 6.23
C ILE A 214 8.69 -1.02 7.10
N GLY A 215 7.62 -1.53 7.71
CA GLY A 215 7.69 -2.76 8.49
C GLY A 215 7.92 -4.01 7.63
N LEU A 216 7.33 -4.08 6.43
CA LEU A 216 7.52 -5.20 5.50
C LEU A 216 8.96 -5.28 5.00
N PHE A 217 9.50 -4.19 4.46
CA PHE A 217 10.89 -4.10 4.04
C PHE A 217 11.83 -4.33 5.22
N ALA A 218 11.68 -3.62 6.33
CA ALA A 218 12.63 -3.69 7.43
C ALA A 218 12.67 -5.07 8.11
N TYR A 219 11.51 -5.68 8.38
CA TYR A 219 11.43 -6.88 9.20
C TYR A 219 11.27 -8.16 8.36
N TRP A 220 10.28 -8.18 7.47
CA TRP A 220 9.87 -9.39 6.76
C TRP A 220 10.79 -9.69 5.57
N TRP A 221 11.02 -8.72 4.70
CA TRP A 221 11.72 -8.93 3.43
C TRP A 221 13.25 -8.80 3.52
N THR A 222 13.79 -7.91 4.35
CA THR A 222 15.25 -7.69 4.42
C THR A 222 15.88 -8.18 5.74
N GLY A 223 15.12 -8.19 6.83
CA GLY A 223 15.64 -8.51 8.16
C GLY A 223 16.50 -7.41 8.81
N VAL A 224 16.53 -6.20 8.25
CA VAL A 224 17.22 -5.03 8.80
C VAL A 224 16.79 -4.71 10.24
N ALA A 225 15.51 -4.92 10.58
CA ALA A 225 14.95 -4.70 11.91
C ALA A 225 14.97 -5.95 12.81
N GLY A 226 15.51 -7.08 12.34
CA GLY A 226 15.55 -8.34 13.08
C GLY A 226 14.84 -9.49 12.36
N ASN A 227 14.74 -10.62 13.05
CA ASN A 227 14.17 -11.86 12.52
C ASN A 227 12.91 -12.26 13.31
N PHE A 228 11.94 -12.85 12.61
CA PHE A 228 10.81 -13.53 13.26
C PHE A 228 11.26 -14.89 13.79
N THR A 229 11.10 -15.10 15.09
CA THR A 229 11.56 -16.31 15.80
C THR A 229 10.44 -17.06 16.54
N ALA A 230 9.21 -16.51 16.54
CA ALA A 230 8.09 -17.19 17.18
C ALA A 230 7.71 -18.45 16.40
N LYS A 231 7.32 -19.49 17.14
CA LYS A 231 6.94 -20.79 16.59
C LYS A 231 5.43 -20.91 16.41
N PRO A 232 4.97 -21.80 15.52
CA PRO A 232 3.54 -22.07 15.36
C PRO A 232 2.89 -22.57 16.66
N ILE A 233 1.60 -22.29 16.83
CA ILE A 233 0.81 -22.77 17.98
C ILE A 233 0.65 -24.29 18.02
N SER A 234 0.90 -24.98 16.90
CA SER A 234 0.99 -26.44 16.88
C SER A 234 2.18 -26.96 17.69
N GLU A 235 3.21 -26.13 17.92
CA GLU A 235 4.38 -26.45 18.74
C GLU A 235 4.28 -25.83 20.14
N THR A 236 3.80 -24.58 20.26
CA THR A 236 3.80 -23.84 21.53
C THR A 236 2.49 -23.92 22.30
N GLY A 237 1.43 -24.44 21.68
CA GLY A 237 0.05 -24.27 22.15
C GLY A 237 -0.45 -22.82 21.95
N VAL A 238 -1.67 -22.56 22.43
CA VAL A 238 -2.22 -21.20 22.48
C VAL A 238 -1.54 -20.45 23.64
N ASP A 239 -0.56 -19.62 23.31
CA ASP A 239 0.20 -18.83 24.27
C ASP A 239 -0.21 -17.35 24.31
N GLN A 240 0.29 -16.64 25.31
CA GLN A 240 -0.01 -15.22 25.51
C GLN A 240 0.36 -14.35 24.28
N PRO A 241 1.54 -14.48 23.63
CA PRO A 241 1.84 -13.73 22.42
C PRO A 241 0.85 -13.97 21.26
N PHE A 242 0.32 -15.19 21.13
CA PHE A 242 -0.69 -15.49 20.12
C PHE A 242 -2.00 -14.74 20.42
N LEU A 243 -2.46 -14.80 21.67
CA LEU A 243 -3.67 -14.10 22.10
C LEU A 243 -3.54 -12.58 21.95
N ILE A 244 -2.37 -12.02 22.23
CA ILE A 244 -2.09 -10.59 22.00
C ILE A 244 -2.19 -10.28 20.50
N ALA A 245 -1.58 -11.09 19.63
CA ALA A 245 -1.66 -10.87 18.18
C ALA A 245 -3.11 -10.93 17.65
N CYS A 246 -3.93 -11.86 18.18
CA CYS A 246 -5.37 -11.93 17.89
C CYS A 246 -6.10 -10.65 18.33
N ALA A 247 -5.86 -10.20 19.56
CA ALA A 247 -6.47 -8.99 20.09
C ALA A 247 -6.04 -7.73 19.30
N VAL A 248 -4.76 -7.63 18.93
CA VAL A 248 -4.24 -6.53 18.10
C VAL A 248 -4.89 -6.54 16.73
N LEU A 249 -4.97 -7.69 16.05
CA LEU A 249 -5.65 -7.77 14.75
C LEU A 249 -7.13 -7.36 14.86
N ALA A 250 -7.87 -7.91 15.82
CA ALA A 250 -9.30 -7.62 15.96
C ALA A 250 -9.57 -6.14 16.28
N THR A 251 -8.82 -5.58 17.23
CA THR A 251 -8.98 -4.17 17.64
C THR A 251 -8.52 -3.21 16.55
N SER A 252 -7.38 -3.46 15.91
CA SER A 252 -6.89 -2.61 14.82
C SER A 252 -7.80 -2.64 13.60
N LEU A 253 -8.31 -3.82 13.22
CA LEU A 253 -9.26 -3.97 12.14
C LEU A 253 -10.58 -3.24 12.43
N LEU A 254 -11.08 -3.32 13.67
CA LEU A 254 -12.26 -2.57 14.09
C LEU A 254 -12.02 -1.06 13.98
N ILE A 255 -10.88 -0.56 14.46
CA ILE A 255 -10.56 0.86 14.47
C ILE A 255 -10.41 1.40 13.04
N VAL A 256 -9.74 0.68 12.14
CA VAL A 256 -9.61 1.13 10.73
C VAL A 256 -10.96 1.16 10.05
N LEU A 257 -11.82 0.15 10.25
CA LEU A 257 -13.17 0.13 9.66
C LEU A 257 -14.05 1.27 10.20
N LEU A 258 -14.04 1.52 11.51
CA LEU A 258 -14.76 2.64 12.12
C LEU A 258 -14.25 4.00 11.61
N SER A 259 -12.94 4.14 11.45
CA SER A 259 -12.33 5.37 10.93
C SER A 259 -12.72 5.62 9.47
N ILE A 260 -12.72 4.58 8.63
CA ILE A 260 -13.21 4.63 7.25
C ILE A 260 -14.70 5.04 7.21
N LEU A 261 -15.54 4.47 8.08
CA LEU A 261 -16.96 4.83 8.17
C LEU A 261 -17.17 6.30 8.58
N LYS A 262 -16.34 6.82 9.51
CA LYS A 262 -16.39 8.22 9.94
C LYS A 262 -15.97 9.18 8.83
N LEU A 263 -14.97 8.81 8.02
CA LEU A 263 -14.57 9.57 6.84
C LEU A 263 -15.72 9.68 5.84
N ARG A 264 -16.41 8.57 5.55
CA ARG A 264 -17.52 8.54 4.59
C ARG A 264 -18.68 9.44 4.97
N ARG A 265 -19.06 9.49 6.26
CA ARG A 265 -20.16 10.34 6.75
C ARG A 265 -19.89 11.84 6.62
N LYS A 266 -18.64 12.24 6.41
CA LYS A 266 -18.22 13.64 6.31
C LYS A 266 -17.99 14.11 4.88
N THR A 267 -17.95 13.19 3.91
CA THR A 267 -17.89 13.55 2.50
C THR A 267 -19.30 13.95 2.06
N PRO A 268 -19.52 15.18 1.54
CA PRO A 268 -20.82 15.59 1.06
C PRO A 268 -21.34 14.56 0.05
N SER A 269 -22.57 14.10 0.21
CA SER A 269 -23.17 13.16 -0.72
C SER A 269 -23.28 13.84 -2.09
N THR A 270 -22.33 13.60 -2.99
CA THR A 270 -22.55 13.84 -4.42
C THR A 270 -23.42 12.71 -4.94
N ALA A 271 -24.71 12.76 -4.59
CA ALA A 271 -25.74 11.91 -5.14
C ALA A 271 -27.10 12.62 -4.94
N ARG A 272 -27.47 13.43 -5.93
CA ARG A 272 -28.81 13.48 -6.55
C ARG A 272 -28.79 14.55 -7.65
N SER A 273 -28.57 14.10 -8.88
CA SER A 273 -29.16 14.65 -10.11
C SER A 273 -29.17 13.52 -11.13
#